data_AF-A0A7C0ZHF7-F1
#
_entry.id   AF-A0A7C0ZHF7-F1
#
_cell.length_a   1.000
_cell.length_b   1.000
_cell.length_c   1.000
_cell.angle_alpha   90.00
_cell.angle_beta   90.00
_cell.angle_gamma   90.00
#
_symmetry.space_group_name_H-M   'P 1'
#
loop_
_entity.id
_entity.type
_entity.pdbx_description
1 polymer ?
#
loop_
_entity_poly.entity_id
_entity_poly.type
_entity_poly.pdbx_seq_one_letter_code
_entity_poly.pdbx_strand_id
1 'polypeptide(L)'
;MVTLIFILIGKSVKTGILLSLFIPGGGQFYTENYLKGVVFAGSQGYLLYQTYYNYKWYKEAKDGFLNGSVGEPELNYRRAVFYDTLWWDGLVWFLALIDTYVDVKLYGFKTLPDIGFNTKRIELRWYF
;
A
#
# COMPACT_ATOMS: atom_id res chain seq x y z
N MET A 1 -18.83 -24.56 4.68
CA MET A 1 -18.61 -24.79 3.23
C MET A 1 -18.52 -23.50 2.41
N VAL A 2 -19.17 -22.40 2.80
CA VAL A 2 -19.12 -21.11 2.07
C VAL A 2 -17.75 -20.40 2.19
N THR A 3 -17.05 -20.55 3.31
CA THR A 3 -15.72 -19.93 3.54
C THR A 3 -14.63 -20.44 2.59
N LEU A 4 -14.73 -21.70 2.14
CA LEU A 4 -13.76 -22.33 1.23
C LEU A 4 -13.90 -21.85 -0.21
N ILE A 5 -15.09 -21.40 -0.62
CA ILE A 5 -15.36 -20.97 -2.01
C ILE A 5 -14.68 -19.62 -2.31
N PHE A 6 -14.59 -18.72 -1.32
CA PHE A 6 -13.91 -17.43 -1.50
C PHE A 6 -12.38 -17.57 -1.63
N ILE A 7 -11.78 -18.64 -1.09
CA ILE A 7 -10.33 -18.89 -1.15
C ILE A 7 -9.89 -19.30 -2.57
N LEU A 8 -10.79 -19.91 -3.36
CA LEU A 8 -10.48 -20.48 -4.68
C LEU A 8 -10.74 -19.53 -5.86
N ILE A 9 -11.38 -18.37 -5.62
CA ILE A 9 -11.67 -17.38 -6.66
C ILE A 9 -10.51 -16.38 -6.68
N GLY A 10 -9.82 -16.28 -7.81
CA GLY A 10 -8.77 -15.27 -8.00
C GLY A 10 -9.28 -13.87 -7.60
N LYS A 11 -8.49 -13.15 -6.79
CA LYS A 11 -8.86 -11.82 -6.33
C LYS A 11 -8.91 -10.82 -7.50
N SER A 12 -9.86 -9.88 -7.43
CA SER A 12 -10.07 -8.88 -8.48
C SER A 12 -9.03 -7.76 -8.37
N VAL A 13 -8.25 -7.56 -9.43
CA VAL A 13 -7.25 -6.47 -9.53
C VAL A 13 -7.91 -5.10 -9.35
N LYS A 14 -9.10 -4.91 -9.94
CA LYS A 14 -9.85 -3.65 -9.82
C LYS A 14 -10.23 -3.39 -8.36
N THR A 15 -10.69 -4.41 -7.65
CA THR A 15 -11.09 -4.29 -6.25
C THR A 15 -9.89 -4.00 -5.35
N GLY A 16 -8.76 -4.70 -5.54
CA GLY A 16 -7.54 -4.46 -4.78
C GLY A 16 -7.02 -3.03 -4.95
N ILE A 17 -6.93 -2.55 -6.20
CA ILE A 17 -6.48 -1.18 -6.49
C ILE A 17 -7.42 -0.16 -5.86
N LEU A 18 -8.75 -0.31 -6.00
CA LEU A 18 -9.71 0.61 -5.39
C LEU A 18 -9.57 0.66 -3.87
N LEU A 19 -9.33 -0.48 -3.22
CA LEU A 19 -9.10 -0.51 -1.78
C LEU A 19 -7.81 0.24 -1.40
N SER A 20 -6.71 0.03 -2.10
CA SER A 20 -5.47 0.80 -1.85
C SER A 20 -5.59 2.28 -2.19
N LEU A 21 -6.49 2.65 -3.11
CA LEU A 21 -6.72 4.04 -3.51
C LEU A 21 -7.35 4.84 -2.36
N PHE A 22 -8.36 4.26 -1.70
CA PHE A 22 -9.18 4.95 -0.69
C PHE A 22 -8.77 4.63 0.74
N ILE A 23 -8.19 3.46 0.98
CA ILE A 23 -7.79 2.99 2.31
C ILE A 23 -6.30 2.69 2.26
N PRO A 24 -5.46 3.41 3.00
CA PRO A 24 -4.04 3.11 3.10
C PRO A 24 -3.78 1.65 3.45
N GLY A 25 -3.01 0.95 2.63
CA GLY A 25 -2.73 -0.48 2.80
C GLY A 25 -3.90 -1.43 2.44
N GLY A 26 -5.04 -0.91 1.99
CA GLY A 26 -6.28 -1.68 1.81
C GLY A 26 -6.17 -2.84 0.81
N GLY A 27 -5.40 -2.68 -0.26
CA GLY A 27 -5.13 -3.74 -1.23
C GLY A 27 -4.18 -4.82 -0.71
N GLN A 28 -3.24 -4.47 0.18
CA GLN A 28 -2.41 -5.45 0.88
C GLN A 28 -3.22 -6.28 1.88
N PHE A 29 -4.15 -5.64 2.61
CA PHE A 29 -5.12 -6.37 3.44
C PHE A 29 -6.02 -7.27 2.59
N TYR A 30 -6.46 -6.78 1.42
CA TYR A 30 -7.27 -7.57 0.49
C TYR A 30 -6.51 -8.80 -0.03
N THR A 31 -5.21 -8.70 -0.29
CA THR A 31 -4.36 -9.82 -0.75
C THR A 31 -3.77 -10.66 0.37
N GLU A 32 -4.21 -10.45 1.62
CA GLU A 32 -3.80 -11.20 2.82
C GLU A 32 -2.32 -11.02 3.20
N ASN A 33 -1.66 -10.00 2.65
CA ASN A 33 -0.31 -9.60 3.03
C ASN A 33 -0.38 -8.58 4.19
N TYR A 34 -0.85 -9.03 5.36
CA TYR A 34 -1.17 -8.17 6.51
C TYR A 34 0.02 -7.31 6.99
N LEU A 35 1.23 -7.88 7.02
CA LEU A 35 2.42 -7.12 7.45
C LEU A 35 2.69 -5.95 6.51
N LYS A 36 2.59 -6.16 5.19
CA LYS A 36 2.70 -5.07 4.21
C LYS A 36 1.58 -4.04 4.40
N GLY A 37 0.35 -4.52 4.64
CA GLY A 37 -0.80 -3.66 4.93
C GLY A 37 -0.55 -2.72 6.10
N VAL A 38 -0.03 -3.23 7.22
CA VAL A 38 0.34 -2.40 8.38
C VAL A 38 1.45 -1.41 8.05
N VAL A 39 2.49 -1.82 7.31
CA VAL A 39 3.59 -0.93 6.92
C VAL A 39 3.10 0.21 6.04
N PHE A 40 2.30 -0.07 5.00
CA PHE A 40 1.75 0.96 4.12
C PHE A 40 0.74 1.85 4.85
N ALA A 41 -0.15 1.28 5.67
CA ALA A 41 -1.11 2.07 6.44
C ALA A 41 -0.42 2.99 7.44
N GLY A 42 0.58 2.50 8.17
CA GLY A 42 1.35 3.30 9.13
C GLY A 42 2.16 4.41 8.45
N SER A 43 2.86 4.08 7.35
CA SER A 43 3.66 5.04 6.59
C SER A 43 2.79 6.14 5.99
N GLN A 44 1.68 5.77 5.36
CA GLN A 44 0.74 6.74 4.80
C GLN A 44 0.06 7.56 5.89
N GLY A 45 -0.35 6.94 7.01
CA GLY A 45 -0.96 7.67 8.12
C GLY A 45 -0.02 8.72 8.70
N TYR A 46 1.26 8.38 8.86
CA TYR A 46 2.29 9.32 9.28
C TYR A 46 2.49 10.44 8.26
N LEU A 47 2.62 10.12 6.97
CA LEU A 47 2.83 11.12 5.92
C LEU A 47 1.63 12.03 5.75
N LEU A 48 0.40 11.53 5.79
CA LEU A 48 -0.81 12.35 5.77
C LEU A 48 -0.86 13.33 6.95
N TYR A 49 -0.49 12.87 8.15
CA TYR A 49 -0.38 13.74 9.32
C TYR A 49 0.66 14.84 9.12
N GLN A 50 1.85 14.49 8.63
CA GLN A 50 2.93 15.44 8.35
C GLN A 50 2.53 16.43 7.25
N THR A 51 1.94 15.97 6.14
CA THR A 51 1.44 16.80 5.05
C THR A 51 0.41 17.80 5.56
N TYR A 52 -0.52 17.36 6.41
CA TYR A 52 -1.53 18.24 7.01
C TYR A 52 -0.91 19.28 7.95
N TYR A 53 0.04 18.88 8.79
CA TYR A 53 0.76 19.78 9.69
C TYR A 53 1.56 20.82 8.91
N ASN A 54 2.36 20.39 7.93
CA ASN A 54 3.19 21.26 7.11
C ASN A 54 2.36 22.17 6.22
N TYR A 55 1.18 21.73 5.76
CA TYR A 55 0.22 22.59 5.07
C TYR A 55 -0.25 23.75 5.95
N LYS A 56 -0.63 23.49 7.21
CA LYS A 56 -1.01 24.56 8.14
C LYS A 56 0.13 25.51 8.41
N TRP A 57 1.32 24.98 8.66
CA TRP A 57 2.52 25.77 8.93
C TRP A 57 2.94 26.64 7.74
N TYR A 58 2.80 26.14 6.52
CA TYR A 58 2.96 26.91 5.29
C TYR A 58 1.88 27.99 5.15
N LYS A 59 0.61 27.65 5.43
CA LYS A 59 -0.50 28.59 5.35
C LYS A 59 -0.32 29.78 6.29
N GLU A 60 0.10 29.54 7.53
CA GLU A 60 0.44 30.60 8.49
C GLU A 60 1.52 31.55 7.95
N ALA A 61 2.55 31.00 7.31
CA ALA A 61 3.62 31.80 6.70
C ALA A 61 3.12 32.64 5.53
N LYS A 62 2.22 32.07 4.74
CA LYS A 62 1.58 32.75 3.61
C LYS A 62 0.72 33.90 4.10
N ASP A 63 -0.07 33.69 5.14
CA ASP A 63 -0.92 34.74 5.74
C ASP A 63 -0.04 35.83 6.38
N GLY A 64 1.05 35.46 7.05
CA GLY A 64 2.03 36.41 7.59
C GLY A 64 2.76 37.21 6.52
N PHE A 65 3.07 36.59 5.38
CA PHE A 65 3.69 37.29 4.24
C PHE A 65 2.76 38.35 3.65
N LEU A 66 1.46 38.03 3.49
CA LEU A 66 0.44 38.97 3.02
C LEU A 66 0.26 40.17 3.96
N ASN A 67 0.48 39.96 5.26
CA ASN A 67 0.38 41.00 6.29
C ASN A 67 1.72 41.72 6.56
N GLY A 68 2.79 41.37 5.86
CA GLY A 68 4.13 41.95 6.02
C GLY A 68 4.89 41.50 7.28
N SER A 69 4.40 40.49 8.01
CA SER A 69 5.04 39.98 9.23
C SER A 69 6.03 38.83 9.00
N VAL A 70 6.02 38.22 7.81
CA VAL A 70 6.92 37.13 7.41
C VAL A 70 7.65 37.54 6.14
N GLY A 71 8.96 37.25 6.08
CA GLY A 71 9.79 37.50 4.90
C GLY A 71 9.71 36.39 3.85
N GLU A 72 10.05 36.73 2.60
CA GLU A 72 10.18 35.78 1.48
C GLU A 72 10.97 34.50 1.81
N PRO A 73 12.14 34.55 2.49
CA PRO A 73 12.92 33.35 2.79
C PRO A 73 12.15 32.34 3.64
N GLU A 74 11.42 32.80 4.65
CA GLU A 74 10.65 31.93 5.53
C GLU A 74 9.43 31.33 4.83
N LEU A 75 8.73 32.13 4.02
CA LEU A 75 7.63 31.63 3.18
C LEU A 75 8.11 30.52 2.23
N ASN A 76 9.25 30.74 1.56
CA ASN A 76 9.80 29.80 0.60
C ASN A 76 10.28 28.50 1.27
N TYR A 77 10.89 28.60 2.46
CA TYR A 77 11.29 27.43 3.24
C TYR A 77 10.08 26.57 3.65
N ARG A 78 9.06 27.17 4.26
CA ARG A 78 7.86 26.44 4.70
C ARG A 78 7.08 25.85 3.53
N ARG A 79 7.06 26.54 2.39
CA ARG A 79 6.52 26.02 1.12
C ARG A 79 7.28 24.78 0.65
N ALA A 80 8.61 24.83 0.65
CA ALA A 80 9.45 23.70 0.22
C ALA A 80 9.21 22.46 1.08
N VAL A 81 9.15 22.62 2.42
CA VAL A 81 8.86 21.52 3.34
C VAL A 81 7.49 20.89 3.09
N PHE A 82 6.45 21.70 2.84
CA PHE A 82 5.13 21.19 2.48
C PHE A 82 5.15 20.35 1.19
N TYR A 83 5.77 20.85 0.12
CA TYR A 83 5.83 20.12 -1.15
C TYR A 83 6.72 18.87 -1.09
N ASP A 84 7.82 18.91 -0.34
CA ASP A 84 8.66 17.73 -0.10
C ASP A 84 7.86 16.63 0.63
N THR A 85 7.12 17.00 1.68
CA THR A 85 6.27 16.05 2.41
C THR A 85 5.17 15.48 1.51
N LEU A 86 4.52 16.33 0.71
CA LEU A 86 3.48 15.92 -0.24
C LEU A 86 4.03 14.98 -1.33
N TRP A 87 5.26 15.19 -1.76
CA TRP A 87 5.95 14.31 -2.72
C TRP A 87 6.16 12.91 -2.13
N TRP A 88 6.67 12.82 -0.90
CA TRP A 88 6.85 11.54 -0.21
C TRP A 88 5.52 10.83 0.07
N ASP A 89 4.49 11.57 0.48
CA ASP A 89 3.13 11.10 0.69
C ASP A 89 2.55 10.47 -0.59
N GLY A 90 2.68 11.18 -1.72
CA GLY A 90 2.28 10.69 -3.04
C GLY A 90 3.08 9.48 -3.53
N LEU A 91 4.40 9.44 -3.25
CA LEU A 91 5.27 8.32 -3.61
C LEU A 91 4.87 7.04 -2.87
N VAL A 92 4.67 7.11 -1.55
CA VAL A 92 4.25 5.93 -0.75
C VAL A 92 2.88 5.45 -1.20
N TRP A 93 1.95 6.36 -1.47
CA TRP A 93 0.63 6.01 -1.99
C TRP A 93 0.72 5.30 -3.34
N PHE A 94 1.55 5.80 -4.25
CA PHE A 94 1.76 5.19 -5.56
C PHE A 94 2.42 3.81 -5.48
N LEU A 95 3.42 3.66 -4.60
CA LEU A 95 4.06 2.36 -4.35
C LEU A 95 3.07 1.33 -3.78
N ALA A 96 2.16 1.74 -2.90
CA ALA A 96 1.12 0.87 -2.38
C ALA A 96 0.20 0.33 -3.49
N LEU A 97 -0.15 1.18 -4.48
CA LEU A 97 -0.95 0.78 -5.65
C LEU A 97 -0.22 -0.24 -6.52
N ILE A 98 1.07 -0.02 -6.81
CA ILE A 98 1.89 -0.95 -7.60
C ILE A 98 2.03 -2.29 -6.88
N ASP A 99 2.39 -2.27 -5.60
CA ASP A 99 2.54 -3.48 -4.79
C ASP A 99 1.23 -4.29 -4.73
N THR A 100 0.09 -3.60 -4.57
CA THR A 100 -1.23 -4.23 -4.65
C THR A 100 -1.50 -4.85 -6.02
N TYR A 101 -1.17 -4.17 -7.12
CA TYR A 101 -1.35 -4.71 -8.47
C TYR A 101 -0.58 -6.02 -8.64
N VAL A 102 0.69 -6.04 -8.23
CA VAL A 102 1.55 -7.23 -8.28
C VAL A 102 1.00 -8.33 -7.37
N ASP A 103 0.65 -8.01 -6.12
CA ASP A 103 0.15 -8.98 -5.16
C ASP A 103 -1.16 -9.64 -5.62
N VAL A 104 -2.10 -8.88 -6.21
CA VAL A 104 -3.34 -9.47 -6.74
C VAL A 104 -3.06 -10.39 -7.93
N LYS A 105 -2.13 -10.02 -8.82
CA LYS A 105 -1.73 -10.87 -9.95
C LYS A 105 -1.06 -12.17 -9.51
N LEU A 106 -0.28 -12.12 -8.44
CA LEU A 106 0.40 -13.28 -7.88
C LEU A 106 -0.49 -14.10 -6.93
N TYR A 107 -1.59 -13.53 -6.45
CA TYR A 107 -2.48 -14.20 -5.50
C TYR A 107 -2.97 -15.56 -6.01
N GLY A 108 -3.34 -15.63 -7.30
CA GLY A 108 -3.80 -16.88 -7.93
C GLY A 108 -2.73 -17.97 -8.05
N PHE A 109 -1.44 -17.63 -8.01
CA PHE A 109 -0.35 -18.62 -7.98
C PHE A 109 -0.08 -19.13 -6.57
N LYS A 110 -0.26 -18.29 -5.54
CA LYS A 110 -0.08 -18.67 -4.13
C LYS A 110 -1.19 -19.61 -3.63
N THR A 111 -2.38 -19.55 -4.24
CA THR A 111 -3.54 -20.38 -3.86
C THR A 111 -3.68 -21.66 -4.68
N LEU A 112 -2.81 -21.89 -5.67
CA LEU A 112 -2.70 -23.23 -6.26
C LEU A 112 -2.22 -24.17 -5.16
N PRO A 113 -2.87 -25.34 -4.96
CA PRO A 113 -2.29 -26.40 -4.15
C PRO A 113 -0.88 -26.64 -4.70
N ASP A 114 0.11 -26.78 -3.82
CA ASP A 114 1.36 -27.41 -4.22
C ASP A 114 0.95 -28.66 -4.98
N ILE A 115 1.16 -28.66 -6.30
CA ILE A 115 1.13 -29.88 -7.09
C ILE A 115 2.43 -30.56 -6.68
N GLY A 116 2.49 -31.01 -5.43
CA GLY A 116 3.43 -31.99 -4.97
C GLY A 116 3.25 -33.09 -5.99
N PHE A 117 4.27 -33.26 -6.84
CA PHE A 117 4.42 -34.47 -7.60
C PHE A 117 4.27 -35.57 -6.55
N ASN A 118 3.09 -36.18 -6.51
CA ASN A 118 2.91 -37.45 -5.85
C ASN A 118 3.73 -38.38 -6.72
N THR A 119 5.04 -38.42 -6.45
CA THR A 119 5.89 -39.54 -6.77
C THR A 119 5.22 -40.69 -6.03
N LYS A 120 4.23 -41.30 -6.68
CA LYS A 120 3.77 -42.63 -6.33
C LYS A 120 5.05 -43.41 -6.15
N ARG A 121 5.39 -43.73 -4.90
CA ARG A 121 6.37 -44.77 -4.62
C ARG A 121 5.86 -45.96 -5.40
N ILE A 122 6.53 -46.28 -6.50
CA ILE A 122 6.35 -47.55 -7.17
C ILE A 122 6.96 -48.55 -6.19
N GLU A 123 6.13 -49.04 -5.26
CA GLU A 123 6.47 -50.22 -4.49
C GLU A 123 6.48 -51.39 -5.48
N LEU A 124 7.66 -51.67 -6.03
CA LEU A 124 7.94 -52.93 -6.72
C LEU A 124 7.82 -54.04 -5.68
N ARG A 125 6.60 -54.58 -5.53
CA ARG A 125 6.36 -55.80 -4.78
C ARG A 125 6.87 -56.97 -5.63
N TRP A 126 8.10 -57.39 -5.36
CA TRP A 126 8.66 -58.60 -5.93
C TRP A 126 7.93 -59.80 -5.36
N TYR A 127 7.30 -60.59 -6.23
CA TYR A 127 6.84 -61.94 -5.92
C TYR A 127 7.96 -62.91 -6.27
N PHE A 128 8.64 -63.41 -5.26
CA PHE A 128 9.36 -64.68 -5.28
C PHE A 128 8.96 -65.46 -4.03
#